data_AF-A0A7X9AAA8-F1
#
_entry.id   AF-A0A7X9AAA8-F1
#
_cell.length_a   1.000
_cell.length_b   1.000
_cell.length_c   1.000
_cell.angle_alpha   90.00
_cell.angle_beta   90.00
_cell.angle_gamma   90.00
#
_symmetry.space_group_name_H-M   'P 1'
#
loop_
_entity.id
_entity.type
_entity.pdbx_description
1 polymer ?
#
loop_
_entity_poly.entity_id
_entity_poly.type
_entity_poly.pdbx_seq_one_letter_code
_entity_poly.pdbx_strand_id
1 'polypeptide(L)'
;LDFFPVLINVSAPPDGEWQPLFYSLRHTDAAVNIVYTSLGALNMDSHLTHDIIDCGSALNVPLLAADITAIPAGGIVLPTVFTQRLRTTGGLGVILVEGAGNSSAPLVLEVLDANGTIIASASLPLLIKPVEEMYTRVNLRNGAAVITAGTALPPHNGKNVIFLHGFRVSEDEARGWHSEMFKRLWQSGSNARFHGVTWHGNYGALEEGVLYYQQNVEHAFQAAPHLALYSEGLSGDKVFMAHSLGNMVVSSAIADHSMNASKFFMLDAAVASEAFDEMQWDESTFQNPMLHEEWVDCHTAGWSSKWHENFFSLGLPNDDRGRLTWKNRFASVLTKCEVYNYWSSGDEVLALFATPDTPSSGTITIDASTGAGLGNHAWQKQERFKGRFGIDLWAGNAGTSWMGWGFADPPLRRVISGIGQHGEYLFTYEDNPATNKTEMLDYLLGNPILPLDFFKCNVLFRGDPAEAFQPVIPQATQNAILAKGIPAMSGPVGSREIRVFDNDVQNVDMNELQWRSGWPRDHKDYGTSWLHSDIRDIAYLYNYKVFDDLVRKGNLE
;
A
#
# COMPACT_ATOMS: atom_id res chain seq x y z
N LEU A 1 19.46 0.76 -7.07
CA LEU A 1 20.79 0.16 -7.29
C LEU A 1 20.87 -1.04 -6.37
N ASP A 2 21.07 -2.23 -6.92
CA ASP A 2 21.05 -3.50 -6.18
C ASP A 2 22.48 -3.97 -5.90
N PHE A 3 23.36 -3.02 -5.54
CA PHE A 3 24.75 -3.28 -5.22
C PHE A 3 24.93 -3.72 -3.77
N PHE A 4 25.96 -4.53 -3.53
CA PHE A 4 26.55 -4.73 -2.21
C PHE A 4 28.05 -4.38 -2.24
N PRO A 5 28.59 -3.80 -1.16
CA PRO A 5 29.99 -3.38 -1.13
C PRO A 5 30.91 -4.56 -0.81
N VAL A 6 32.02 -4.68 -1.54
CA VAL A 6 33.10 -5.64 -1.28
C VAL A 6 34.40 -4.90 -1.02
N LEU A 7 35.00 -5.18 0.13
CA LEU A 7 36.30 -4.64 0.51
C LEU A 7 37.42 -5.43 -0.17
N ILE A 8 38.21 -4.74 -0.98
CA ILE A 8 39.49 -5.22 -1.52
C ILE A 8 40.59 -4.79 -0.55
N ASN A 9 41.33 -5.78 -0.06
CA ASN A 9 42.50 -5.57 0.79
C ASN A 9 43.71 -6.26 0.16
N VAL A 10 44.60 -5.46 -0.41
CA VAL A 10 45.89 -5.90 -0.93
C VAL A 10 46.96 -5.29 -0.04
N SER A 11 47.48 -6.06 0.91
CA SER A 11 48.59 -5.62 1.75
C SER A 11 49.73 -5.11 0.88
N ALA A 12 50.36 -3.99 1.28
CA ALA A 12 51.51 -3.46 0.56
C ALA A 12 52.55 -4.57 0.32
N PRO A 13 53.05 -4.75 -0.91
CA PRO A 13 54.10 -5.73 -1.14
C PRO A 13 55.29 -5.39 -0.23
N PRO A 14 55.93 -6.38 0.42
CA PRO A 14 57.09 -6.12 1.25
C PRO A 14 58.16 -5.38 0.44
N ASP A 15 58.84 -4.42 1.08
CA ASP A 15 59.93 -3.66 0.47
C ASP A 15 61.01 -4.61 -0.05
N GLY A 16 61.08 -4.77 -1.38
CA GLY A 16 62.03 -5.66 -2.06
C GLY A 16 61.48 -6.27 -3.35
N GLU A 17 61.81 -5.64 -4.47
CA GLU A 17 61.83 -6.21 -5.84
C GLU A 17 60.70 -7.17 -6.27
N TRP A 18 59.47 -6.68 -6.38
CA TRP A 18 58.50 -7.18 -7.37
C TRP A 18 57.73 -6.01 -7.99
N GLN A 19 58.16 -5.58 -9.17
CA GLN A 19 57.45 -4.66 -10.08
C GLN A 19 57.09 -5.43 -11.36
N PRO A 20 55.91 -5.28 -11.96
CA PRO A 20 54.61 -4.89 -11.41
C PRO A 20 53.76 -6.12 -11.05
N LEU A 21 53.09 -6.06 -9.91
CA LEU A 21 51.99 -6.97 -9.59
C LEU A 21 50.71 -6.43 -10.22
N PHE A 22 50.04 -7.25 -11.02
CA PHE A 22 48.68 -6.95 -11.47
C PHE A 22 47.69 -7.63 -10.55
N TYR A 23 46.63 -6.93 -10.20
CA TYR A 23 45.51 -7.50 -9.45
C TYR A 23 44.40 -7.82 -10.44
N SER A 24 43.84 -9.01 -10.38
CA SER A 24 42.73 -9.42 -11.23
C SER A 24 41.57 -9.95 -10.42
N LEU A 25 40.35 -9.62 -10.82
CA LEU A 25 39.13 -10.21 -10.29
C LEU A 25 38.60 -11.25 -11.27
N ARG A 26 38.18 -12.40 -10.77
CA ARG A 26 37.67 -13.52 -11.57
C ARG A 26 36.44 -14.12 -10.91
N HIS A 27 35.47 -14.51 -11.73
CA HIS A 27 34.29 -15.25 -11.30
C HIS A 27 33.96 -16.29 -12.38
N THR A 28 34.04 -17.59 -12.04
CA THR A 28 34.02 -18.67 -13.05
C THR A 28 32.77 -18.70 -13.90
N ASP A 29 31.64 -18.30 -13.33
CA ASP A 29 30.35 -18.34 -14.03
C ASP A 29 30.01 -17.00 -14.69
N ALA A 30 30.89 -16.00 -14.58
CA ALA A 30 30.65 -14.63 -15.03
C ALA A 30 29.30 -14.04 -14.55
N ALA A 31 28.95 -14.33 -13.29
CA ALA A 31 27.62 -14.05 -12.73
C ALA A 31 27.58 -12.80 -11.85
N VAL A 32 28.61 -11.95 -11.90
CA VAL A 32 28.67 -10.67 -11.19
C VAL A 32 29.16 -9.56 -12.09
N ASN A 33 28.61 -8.36 -11.86
CA ASN A 33 29.18 -7.12 -12.38
C ASN A 33 29.69 -6.26 -11.24
N ILE A 34 30.57 -5.31 -11.56
CA ILE A 34 31.18 -4.42 -10.59
C ILE A 34 31.21 -2.96 -11.05
N VAL A 35 31.26 -2.08 -10.06
CA VAL A 35 31.61 -0.67 -10.21
C VAL A 35 32.79 -0.38 -9.28
N TYR A 36 33.86 0.17 -9.84
CA TYR A 36 34.98 0.69 -9.04
C TYR A 36 34.57 2.00 -8.38
N THR A 37 34.92 2.18 -7.12
CA THR A 37 34.53 3.37 -6.36
C THR A 37 35.68 3.99 -5.60
N SER A 38 35.47 5.23 -5.17
CA SER A 38 36.34 5.91 -4.22
C SER A 38 36.03 5.58 -2.75
N LEU A 39 35.03 4.72 -2.48
CA LEU A 39 34.64 4.38 -1.12
C LEU A 39 35.77 3.64 -0.38
N GLY A 40 35.80 3.86 0.94
CA GLY A 40 36.66 3.16 1.89
C GLY A 40 35.83 2.33 2.87
N ALA A 41 36.54 1.61 3.75
CA ALA A 41 35.89 0.69 4.69
C ALA A 41 34.93 1.36 5.69
N LEU A 42 35.12 2.66 5.99
CA LEU A 42 34.30 3.39 6.97
C LEU A 42 33.05 4.06 6.37
N ASN A 43 32.95 4.12 5.04
CA ASN A 43 31.84 4.77 4.35
C ASN A 43 31.29 3.91 3.20
N MET A 44 31.50 2.59 3.27
CA MET A 44 31.09 1.69 2.19
C MET A 44 29.58 1.72 1.94
N ASP A 45 28.77 1.92 2.99
CA ASP A 45 27.31 1.97 2.88
C ASP A 45 26.77 3.32 2.40
N SER A 46 27.64 4.33 2.22
CA SER A 46 27.21 5.62 1.66
C SER A 46 26.62 5.50 0.26
N HIS A 47 26.92 4.44 -0.51
CA HIS A 47 26.30 4.17 -1.81
C HIS A 47 24.77 3.99 -1.76
N LEU A 48 24.23 3.62 -0.59
CA LEU A 48 22.79 3.46 -0.40
C LEU A 48 22.05 4.80 -0.29
N THR A 49 22.76 5.84 0.16
CA THR A 49 22.16 7.12 0.58
C THR A 49 22.74 8.34 -0.14
N HIS A 50 23.78 8.17 -0.94
CA HIS A 50 24.45 9.23 -1.69
C HIS A 50 24.87 8.78 -3.09
N ASP A 51 24.85 9.71 -4.05
CA ASP A 51 25.52 9.53 -5.34
C ASP A 51 27.03 9.77 -5.19
N ILE A 52 27.82 8.71 -5.35
CA ILE A 52 29.26 8.74 -5.07
C ILE A 52 30.01 9.33 -6.27
N ILE A 53 30.71 10.45 -6.05
CA ILE A 53 31.25 11.31 -7.13
C ILE A 53 32.34 10.66 -7.99
N ASP A 54 33.18 9.80 -7.41
CA ASP A 54 34.36 9.24 -8.07
C ASP A 54 34.21 7.72 -8.25
N CYS A 55 33.45 7.33 -9.27
CA CYS A 55 33.17 5.94 -9.64
C CYS A 55 33.61 5.62 -11.09
N GLY A 56 33.49 4.34 -11.46
CA GLY A 56 33.85 3.83 -12.78
C GLY A 56 35.35 3.50 -12.91
N SER A 57 35.74 2.93 -14.06
CA SER A 57 37.12 2.47 -14.29
C SER A 57 38.18 3.57 -14.20
N ALA A 58 37.79 4.81 -14.47
CA ALA A 58 38.62 6.01 -14.37
C ALA A 58 38.44 6.81 -13.06
N LEU A 59 37.50 6.40 -12.18
CA LEU A 59 37.17 7.10 -10.92
C LEU A 59 36.92 8.60 -11.08
N ASN A 60 36.09 8.99 -12.04
CA ASN A 60 35.87 10.40 -12.41
C ASN A 60 34.42 10.73 -12.78
N VAL A 61 33.49 9.81 -12.55
CA VAL A 61 32.06 10.00 -12.82
C VAL A 61 31.23 9.61 -11.59
N PRO A 62 30.08 10.27 -11.35
CA PRO A 62 29.17 9.88 -10.28
C PRO A 62 28.68 8.42 -10.44
N LEU A 63 28.30 7.78 -9.32
CA LEU A 63 27.83 6.40 -9.28
C LEU A 63 26.64 6.18 -10.20
N LEU A 64 25.69 7.12 -10.23
CA LEU A 64 24.51 7.05 -11.10
C LEU A 64 24.84 7.10 -12.61
N ALA A 65 26.05 7.56 -12.96
CA ALA A 65 26.54 7.63 -14.34
C ALA A 65 27.69 6.65 -14.62
N ALA A 66 28.08 5.82 -13.65
CA ALA A 66 29.24 4.95 -13.76
C ALA A 66 28.96 3.71 -14.60
N ASP A 67 29.94 3.32 -15.41
CA ASP A 67 29.88 2.08 -16.19
C ASP A 67 29.91 0.85 -15.27
N ILE A 68 29.01 -0.08 -15.54
CA ILE A 68 28.94 -1.40 -14.91
C ILE A 68 29.81 -2.38 -15.71
N THR A 69 30.78 -3.00 -15.05
CA THR A 69 31.75 -3.90 -15.69
C THR A 69 31.51 -5.35 -15.30
N ALA A 70 31.24 -6.22 -16.27
CA ALA A 70 31.11 -7.65 -16.02
C ALA A 70 32.46 -8.29 -15.64
N ILE A 71 32.46 -9.20 -14.67
CA ILE A 71 33.64 -10.01 -14.33
C ILE A 71 33.60 -11.31 -15.13
N PRO A 72 34.52 -11.55 -16.08
CA PRO A 72 34.51 -12.77 -16.88
C PRO A 72 35.14 -13.97 -16.14
N ALA A 73 34.87 -15.17 -16.65
CA ALA A 73 35.50 -16.40 -16.19
C ALA A 73 37.04 -16.41 -16.32
N GLY A 74 37.56 -15.68 -17.31
CA GLY A 74 39.00 -15.51 -17.55
C GLY A 74 39.68 -14.43 -16.70
N GLY A 75 38.91 -13.70 -15.87
CA GLY A 75 39.40 -12.60 -15.06
C GLY A 75 39.49 -11.27 -15.80
N ILE A 76 39.43 -10.18 -15.04
CA ILE A 76 39.65 -8.80 -15.48
C ILE A 76 40.70 -8.15 -14.58
N VAL A 77 41.66 -7.44 -15.17
CA VAL A 77 42.70 -6.72 -14.42
C VAL A 77 42.10 -5.43 -13.84
N LEU A 78 42.39 -5.14 -12.56
CA LEU A 78 41.97 -3.92 -11.90
C LEU A 78 42.57 -2.69 -12.61
N PRO A 79 41.78 -1.63 -12.85
CA PRO A 79 42.28 -0.41 -13.48
C PRO A 79 43.46 0.21 -12.72
N THR A 80 44.42 0.77 -13.45
CA THR A 80 45.60 1.44 -12.88
C THR A 80 45.21 2.53 -11.88
N VAL A 81 44.15 3.30 -12.16
CA VAL A 81 43.68 4.37 -11.28
C VAL A 81 43.18 3.81 -9.94
N PHE A 82 42.42 2.71 -9.98
CA PHE A 82 41.94 2.05 -8.76
C PHE A 82 43.09 1.42 -7.96
N THR A 83 44.04 0.75 -8.62
CA THR A 83 45.20 0.15 -7.94
C THR A 83 46.16 1.21 -7.36
N GLN A 84 46.30 2.37 -7.99
CA GLN A 84 47.00 3.52 -7.41
C GLN A 84 46.29 4.02 -6.16
N ARG A 85 44.95 4.11 -6.18
CA ARG A 85 44.16 4.47 -5.00
C ARG A 85 44.41 3.49 -3.85
N LEU A 86 44.37 2.18 -4.10
CA LEU A 86 44.66 1.16 -3.08
C LEU A 86 46.01 1.43 -2.39
N ARG A 87 47.05 1.85 -3.12
CA ARG A 87 48.36 2.19 -2.52
C ARG A 87 48.26 3.40 -1.60
N THR A 88 47.49 4.42 -1.97
CA THR A 88 47.31 5.63 -1.15
C THR A 88 46.50 5.40 0.12
N THR A 89 45.69 4.35 0.15
CA THR A 89 44.81 3.97 1.27
C THR A 89 45.35 2.80 2.09
N GLY A 90 46.64 2.47 1.96
CA GLY A 90 47.28 1.40 2.73
C GLY A 90 46.83 -0.01 2.32
N GLY A 91 46.38 -0.18 1.08
CA GLY A 91 45.94 -1.46 0.51
C GLY A 91 44.43 -1.65 0.42
N LEU A 92 43.63 -0.68 0.90
CA LEU A 92 42.19 -0.84 1.10
C LEU A 92 41.36 -0.09 0.07
N GLY A 93 40.35 -0.72 -0.50
CA GLY A 93 39.39 -0.03 -1.37
C GLY A 93 38.11 -0.82 -1.54
N VAL A 94 37.02 -0.15 -1.92
CA VAL A 94 35.71 -0.79 -2.07
C VAL A 94 35.31 -0.82 -3.54
N ILE A 95 34.84 -1.99 -3.96
CA ILE A 95 34.08 -2.14 -5.20
C ILE A 95 32.63 -2.39 -4.83
N LEU A 96 31.71 -1.93 -5.66
CA LEU A 96 30.30 -2.30 -5.58
C LEU A 96 30.07 -3.48 -6.52
N VAL A 97 29.35 -4.49 -6.05
CA VAL A 97 29.09 -5.73 -6.80
C VAL A 97 27.59 -5.92 -6.94
N GLU A 98 27.13 -6.30 -8.12
CA GLU A 98 25.75 -6.75 -8.35
C GLU A 98 25.75 -8.16 -8.95
N GLY A 99 24.69 -8.92 -8.65
CA GLY A 99 24.47 -10.22 -9.27
C GLY A 99 23.94 -10.09 -10.69
N ALA A 100 24.56 -10.78 -11.64
CA ALA A 100 24.15 -10.84 -13.04
C ALA A 100 23.55 -12.20 -13.44
N GLY A 101 23.67 -13.22 -12.59
CA GLY A 101 23.12 -14.55 -12.83
C GLY A 101 23.21 -15.47 -11.61
N ASN A 102 22.47 -16.58 -11.65
CA ASN A 102 22.50 -17.57 -10.56
C ASN A 102 23.88 -18.22 -10.47
N SER A 103 24.49 -18.19 -9.28
CA SER A 103 25.79 -18.83 -9.05
C SER A 103 26.06 -19.08 -7.57
N SER A 104 26.90 -20.08 -7.31
CA SER A 104 27.55 -20.32 -6.01
C SER A 104 29.08 -20.26 -6.12
N ALA A 105 29.60 -19.79 -7.25
CA ALA A 105 31.03 -19.63 -7.45
C ALA A 105 31.54 -18.44 -6.62
N PRO A 106 32.77 -18.51 -6.09
CA PRO A 106 33.35 -17.40 -5.36
C PRO A 106 33.77 -16.28 -6.32
N LEU A 107 33.78 -15.04 -5.81
CA LEU A 107 34.57 -13.97 -6.40
C LEU A 107 36.02 -14.13 -5.95
N VAL A 108 36.93 -14.24 -6.90
CA VAL A 108 38.36 -14.51 -6.64
C VAL A 108 39.19 -13.28 -7.00
N LEU A 109 40.02 -12.84 -6.06
CA LEU A 109 41.07 -11.86 -6.28
C LEU A 109 42.39 -12.58 -6.50
N GLU A 110 43.05 -12.34 -7.62
CA GLU A 110 44.31 -12.95 -8.02
C GLU A 110 45.41 -11.88 -8.11
N VAL A 111 46.62 -12.22 -7.67
CA VAL A 111 47.82 -11.41 -7.81
C VAL A 111 48.70 -12.06 -8.87
N LEU A 112 49.02 -11.32 -9.91
CA LEU A 112 49.74 -11.79 -11.09
C LEU A 112 51.13 -11.11 -11.14
N ASP A 113 52.16 -11.87 -11.51
CA ASP A 113 53.47 -11.32 -11.83
C ASP A 113 53.52 -10.65 -13.22
N ALA A 114 54.67 -10.10 -13.60
CA ALA A 114 54.89 -9.46 -14.90
C ALA A 114 54.64 -10.38 -16.11
N ASN A 115 54.71 -11.70 -15.92
CA ASN A 115 54.50 -12.71 -16.96
C ASN A 115 53.05 -13.25 -16.97
N GLY A 116 52.18 -12.75 -16.08
CA GLY A 116 50.80 -13.23 -15.92
C GLY A 116 50.67 -14.50 -15.06
N THR A 117 51.72 -14.88 -14.32
CA THR A 117 51.67 -16.02 -13.39
C THR A 117 50.95 -15.63 -12.11
N ILE A 118 49.95 -16.42 -11.68
CA ILE A 118 49.27 -16.21 -10.39
C ILE A 118 50.24 -16.58 -9.26
N ILE A 119 50.60 -15.60 -8.43
CA ILE A 119 51.50 -15.79 -7.27
C ILE A 119 50.75 -15.79 -5.93
N ALA A 120 49.53 -15.24 -5.89
CA ALA A 120 48.65 -15.30 -4.73
C ALA A 120 47.17 -15.19 -5.15
N SER A 121 46.26 -15.71 -4.32
CA SER A 121 44.83 -15.53 -4.52
C SER A 121 44.06 -15.51 -3.20
N ALA A 122 42.89 -14.88 -3.22
CA ALA A 122 41.90 -14.88 -2.15
C ALA A 122 40.50 -15.09 -2.73
N SER A 123 39.62 -15.76 -2.01
CA SER A 123 38.27 -16.08 -2.47
C SER A 123 37.21 -15.59 -1.49
N LEU A 124 36.20 -14.90 -2.01
CA LEU A 124 34.97 -14.53 -1.30
C LEU A 124 33.85 -15.48 -1.76
N PRO A 125 33.38 -16.40 -0.90
CA PRO A 125 32.22 -17.24 -1.22
C PRO A 125 30.99 -16.37 -1.47
N LEU A 126 30.27 -16.63 -2.56
CA LEU A 126 29.03 -15.94 -2.91
C LEU A 126 27.90 -16.94 -3.12
N LEU A 127 26.68 -16.48 -2.85
CA LEU A 127 25.45 -17.13 -3.29
C LEU A 127 24.60 -16.06 -3.98
N ILE A 128 24.49 -16.15 -5.29
CA ILE A 128 23.77 -15.20 -6.14
C ILE A 128 22.52 -15.89 -6.64
N LYS A 129 21.38 -15.29 -6.30
CA LYS A 129 20.05 -15.85 -6.55
C LYS A 129 19.09 -14.74 -6.94
N PRO A 130 17.98 -15.04 -7.64
CA PRO A 130 16.92 -14.08 -7.87
C PRO A 130 16.35 -13.64 -6.53
N VAL A 131 16.01 -12.35 -6.41
CA VAL A 131 15.49 -11.77 -5.17
C VAL A 131 14.26 -12.51 -4.62
N GLU A 132 13.43 -13.07 -5.49
CA GLU A 132 12.25 -13.83 -5.10
C GLU A 132 12.55 -15.21 -4.47
N GLU A 133 13.79 -15.70 -4.57
CA GLU A 133 14.26 -16.86 -3.81
C GLU A 133 14.64 -16.48 -2.36
N MET A 134 14.75 -15.18 -2.04
CA MET A 134 15.21 -14.68 -0.74
C MET A 134 14.09 -14.44 0.27
N TYR A 135 12.83 -14.58 -0.13
CA TYR A 135 11.69 -14.40 0.74
C TYR A 135 10.54 -15.38 0.44
N THR A 136 9.55 -15.44 1.34
CA THR A 136 8.38 -16.30 1.16
C THR A 136 7.28 -15.54 0.42
N ARG A 137 6.73 -16.14 -0.64
CA ARG A 137 5.55 -15.62 -1.35
C ARG A 137 4.30 -16.36 -0.91
N VAL A 138 3.23 -15.62 -0.66
CA VAL A 138 1.96 -16.15 -0.13
C VAL A 138 0.82 -15.64 -1.01
N ASN A 139 0.05 -16.52 -1.63
CA ASN A 139 -1.06 -16.14 -2.49
C ASN A 139 -2.41 -16.52 -1.84
N LEU A 140 -3.27 -15.52 -1.62
CA LEU A 140 -4.61 -15.61 -1.01
C LEU A 140 -5.75 -15.46 -2.03
N ARG A 141 -5.46 -15.33 -3.34
CA ARG A 141 -6.46 -14.97 -4.37
C ARG A 141 -7.58 -15.99 -4.53
N ASN A 142 -7.31 -17.27 -4.24
CA ASN A 142 -8.24 -18.39 -4.45
C ASN A 142 -8.67 -19.05 -3.13
N GLY A 143 -8.63 -18.30 -2.02
CA GLY A 143 -9.00 -18.79 -0.69
C GLY A 143 -7.78 -19.04 0.20
N ALA A 144 -7.62 -20.28 0.66
CA ALA A 144 -6.53 -20.64 1.58
C ALA A 144 -5.14 -20.32 0.99
N ALA A 145 -4.21 -19.97 1.87
CA ALA A 145 -2.88 -19.52 1.48
C ALA A 145 -2.10 -20.57 0.70
N VAL A 146 -1.67 -20.23 -0.52
CA VAL A 146 -0.69 -20.99 -1.30
C VAL A 146 0.69 -20.41 -1.04
N ILE A 147 1.55 -21.17 -0.38
CA ILE A 147 2.86 -20.71 0.08
C ILE A 147 3.94 -21.21 -0.88
N THR A 148 4.76 -20.29 -1.38
CA THR A 148 5.99 -20.60 -2.11
C THR A 148 7.18 -20.10 -1.30
N ALA A 149 7.83 -21.03 -0.59
CA ALA A 149 9.00 -20.73 0.22
C ALA A 149 10.19 -20.33 -0.66
N GLY A 150 10.95 -19.34 -0.21
CA GLY A 150 12.23 -18.99 -0.80
C GLY A 150 13.26 -20.11 -0.61
N THR A 151 14.12 -20.32 -1.60
CA THR A 151 15.19 -21.32 -1.61
C THR A 151 16.54 -20.77 -1.15
N ALA A 152 16.66 -19.45 -0.98
CA ALA A 152 17.88 -18.72 -0.65
C ALA A 152 17.62 -17.67 0.44
N LEU A 153 16.87 -18.07 1.47
CA LEU A 153 16.46 -17.22 2.58
C LEU A 153 17.67 -16.65 3.35
N PRO A 154 17.76 -15.32 3.55
CA PRO A 154 18.79 -14.73 4.40
C PRO A 154 18.67 -15.20 5.87
N PRO A 155 19.74 -15.05 6.68
CA PRO A 155 19.65 -15.15 8.13
C PRO A 155 18.53 -14.26 8.68
N HIS A 156 17.98 -14.61 9.85
CA HIS A 156 16.91 -13.80 10.46
C HIS A 156 16.98 -13.73 11.98
N ASN A 157 16.41 -12.66 12.54
CA ASN A 157 16.36 -12.36 13.98
C ASN A 157 15.16 -13.00 14.72
N GLY A 158 14.44 -13.92 14.08
CA GLY A 158 13.25 -14.57 14.66
C GLY A 158 11.93 -13.80 14.51
N LYS A 159 11.92 -12.58 13.96
CA LYS A 159 10.70 -11.82 13.64
C LYS A 159 10.24 -12.05 12.20
N ASN A 160 8.99 -11.68 11.92
CA ASN A 160 8.40 -11.72 10.59
C ASN A 160 7.87 -10.35 10.19
N VAL A 161 8.16 -9.94 8.95
CA VAL A 161 7.49 -8.83 8.27
C VAL A 161 6.58 -9.43 7.21
N ILE A 162 5.30 -9.09 7.27
CA ILE A 162 4.28 -9.53 6.33
C ILE A 162 3.78 -8.30 5.57
N PHE A 163 4.07 -8.23 4.27
CA PHE A 163 3.74 -7.09 3.42
C PHE A 163 2.61 -7.39 2.44
N LEU A 164 1.62 -6.51 2.36
CA LEU A 164 0.49 -6.59 1.41
C LEU A 164 0.52 -5.42 0.42
N HIS A 165 0.39 -5.75 -0.87
CA HIS A 165 0.19 -4.76 -1.93
C HIS A 165 -1.23 -4.14 -1.89
N GLY A 166 -1.43 -3.07 -2.67
CA GLY A 166 -2.67 -2.32 -2.75
C GLY A 166 -3.67 -2.74 -3.82
N PHE A 167 -4.56 -1.79 -4.15
CA PHE A 167 -5.56 -1.87 -5.22
C PHE A 167 -4.90 -1.82 -6.61
N ARG A 168 -5.53 -2.48 -7.60
CA ARG A 168 -5.09 -2.54 -9.00
C ARG A 168 -3.67 -3.09 -9.16
N VAL A 169 -3.35 -4.11 -8.38
CA VAL A 169 -2.10 -4.86 -8.48
C VAL A 169 -2.43 -6.32 -8.80
N SER A 170 -2.06 -6.76 -10.00
CA SER A 170 -2.17 -8.16 -10.42
C SER A 170 -1.22 -9.07 -9.66
N GLU A 171 -1.40 -10.38 -9.81
CA GLU A 171 -0.51 -11.36 -9.19
C GLU A 171 0.95 -11.20 -9.62
N ASP A 172 1.20 -10.84 -10.88
CA ASP A 172 2.56 -10.62 -11.36
C ASP A 172 3.13 -9.28 -10.89
N GLU A 173 2.35 -8.19 -10.95
CA GLU A 173 2.77 -6.89 -10.42
C GLU A 173 3.05 -6.92 -8.91
N ALA A 174 2.33 -7.77 -8.16
CA ALA A 174 2.56 -7.99 -6.74
C ALA A 174 3.99 -8.48 -6.45
N ARG A 175 4.57 -9.31 -7.32
CA ARG A 175 5.95 -9.81 -7.17
C ARG A 175 6.97 -8.68 -7.28
N GLY A 176 6.71 -7.69 -8.14
CA GLY A 176 7.50 -6.46 -8.22
C GLY A 176 7.44 -5.64 -6.93
N TRP A 177 6.22 -5.42 -6.40
CA TRP A 177 6.02 -4.78 -5.09
C TRP A 177 6.77 -5.51 -3.97
N HIS A 178 6.65 -6.83 -3.88
CA HIS A 178 7.28 -7.63 -2.84
C HIS A 178 8.80 -7.55 -2.90
N SER A 179 9.37 -7.64 -4.11
CA SER A 179 10.81 -7.57 -4.31
C SER A 179 11.38 -6.20 -3.95
N GLU A 180 10.70 -5.12 -4.32
CA GLU A 180 11.13 -3.77 -3.95
C GLU A 180 11.05 -3.52 -2.44
N MET A 181 9.94 -3.90 -1.79
CA MET A 181 9.81 -3.74 -0.35
C MET A 181 10.82 -4.59 0.43
N PHE A 182 11.06 -5.84 -0.01
CA PHE A 182 12.09 -6.69 0.58
C PHE A 182 13.48 -6.05 0.48
N LYS A 183 13.89 -5.61 -0.73
CA LYS A 183 15.21 -5.00 -0.94
C LYS A 183 15.42 -3.77 -0.07
N ARG A 184 14.42 -2.89 0.02
CA ARG A 184 14.52 -1.63 0.76
C ARG A 184 14.59 -1.85 2.26
N LEU A 185 13.78 -2.77 2.79
CA LEU A 185 13.88 -3.17 4.20
C LEU A 185 15.23 -3.80 4.51
N TRP A 186 15.72 -4.67 3.62
CA TRP A 186 17.05 -5.29 3.76
C TRP A 186 18.18 -4.25 3.72
N GLN A 187 18.12 -3.30 2.79
CA GLN A 187 19.07 -2.19 2.67
C GLN A 187 19.05 -1.26 3.89
N SER A 188 17.90 -1.09 4.54
CA SER A 188 17.74 -0.39 5.82
C SER A 188 18.12 -1.24 7.04
N GLY A 189 18.63 -2.47 6.87
CA GLY A 189 19.15 -3.30 7.96
C GLY A 189 18.16 -4.30 8.57
N SER A 190 16.98 -4.52 7.97
CA SER A 190 16.04 -5.54 8.46
C SER A 190 16.62 -6.95 8.36
N ASN A 191 16.73 -7.62 9.51
CA ASN A 191 16.98 -9.06 9.65
C ASN A 191 15.69 -9.86 9.93
N ALA A 192 14.50 -9.29 9.74
CA ALA A 192 13.25 -10.05 9.86
C ALA A 192 13.01 -10.97 8.65
N ARG A 193 12.30 -12.09 8.86
CA ARG A 193 11.83 -12.95 7.76
C ARG A 193 10.73 -12.22 6.99
N PHE A 194 10.94 -11.99 5.70
CA PHE A 194 9.97 -11.30 4.84
C PHE A 194 8.98 -12.28 4.18
N HIS A 195 7.71 -11.87 4.18
CA HIS A 195 6.60 -12.57 3.53
C HIS A 195 5.84 -11.59 2.64
N GLY A 196 5.90 -11.80 1.32
CA GLY A 196 5.14 -11.05 0.33
C GLY A 196 3.78 -11.69 0.12
N VAL A 197 2.70 -10.99 0.45
CA VAL A 197 1.33 -11.50 0.33
C VAL A 197 0.63 -10.90 -0.89
N THR A 198 0.13 -11.79 -1.74
CA THR A 198 -0.71 -11.47 -2.91
C THR A 198 -2.17 -11.77 -2.58
N TRP A 199 -3.07 -10.86 -2.91
CA TRP A 199 -4.52 -11.03 -2.74
C TRP A 199 -5.27 -10.47 -3.97
N HIS A 200 -6.59 -10.69 -4.03
CA HIS A 200 -7.38 -10.32 -5.21
C HIS A 200 -7.78 -8.84 -5.23
N GLY A 201 -6.78 -7.95 -5.33
CA GLY A 201 -6.95 -6.49 -5.31
C GLY A 201 -7.09 -5.82 -6.68
N ASN A 202 -7.20 -6.57 -7.79
CA ASN A 202 -7.23 -6.06 -9.17
C ASN A 202 -8.44 -6.53 -9.98
N TYR A 203 -9.56 -6.85 -9.34
CA TYR A 203 -10.79 -7.15 -10.07
C TYR A 203 -11.17 -5.98 -10.99
N GLY A 204 -11.52 -6.29 -12.24
CA GLY A 204 -11.86 -5.31 -13.28
C GLY A 204 -10.76 -5.03 -14.32
N ALA A 205 -9.62 -5.72 -14.28
CA ALA A 205 -8.49 -5.47 -15.17
C ALA A 205 -8.49 -6.33 -16.46
N LEU A 206 -9.51 -6.21 -17.32
CA LEU A 206 -9.48 -6.42 -18.78
C LEU A 206 -10.62 -5.60 -19.42
N GLU A 207 -10.28 -4.64 -20.29
CA GLU A 207 -11.14 -3.85 -21.20
C GLU A 207 -12.40 -3.16 -20.60
N GLU A 208 -12.29 -1.84 -20.36
CA GLU A 208 -13.38 -0.88 -20.10
C GLU A 208 -14.17 -0.97 -18.77
N GLY A 209 -13.46 -0.84 -17.63
CA GLY A 209 -14.06 -0.35 -16.39
C GLY A 209 -12.99 0.05 -15.37
N VAL A 210 -12.73 1.34 -15.22
CA VAL A 210 -11.50 1.86 -14.60
C VAL A 210 -11.56 1.89 -13.07
N LEU A 211 -12.72 1.77 -12.44
CA LEU A 211 -12.92 2.11 -11.03
C LEU A 211 -13.83 1.08 -10.31
N TYR A 212 -13.28 -0.10 -10.00
CA TYR A 212 -13.93 -1.20 -9.23
C TYR A 212 -13.43 -1.34 -7.78
N TYR A 213 -13.07 -0.23 -7.13
CA TYR A 213 -12.55 -0.24 -5.76
C TYR A 213 -13.50 -0.96 -4.79
N GLN A 214 -14.80 -0.75 -4.90
CA GLN A 214 -15.80 -1.32 -3.98
C GLN A 214 -15.82 -2.86 -4.05
N GLN A 215 -15.69 -3.46 -5.23
CA GLN A 215 -15.58 -4.91 -5.38
C GLN A 215 -14.27 -5.43 -4.78
N ASN A 216 -13.19 -4.67 -4.89
CA ASN A 216 -11.91 -5.06 -4.30
C ASN A 216 -11.89 -4.86 -2.77
N VAL A 217 -12.71 -3.96 -2.21
CA VAL A 217 -12.97 -3.90 -0.76
C VAL A 217 -13.66 -5.18 -0.28
N GLU A 218 -14.64 -5.69 -1.04
CA GLU A 218 -15.25 -6.99 -0.75
C GLU A 218 -14.23 -8.13 -0.80
N HIS A 219 -13.38 -8.17 -1.83
CA HIS A 219 -12.30 -9.16 -1.91
C HIS A 219 -11.30 -9.03 -0.76
N ALA A 220 -11.08 -7.82 -0.23
CA ALA A 220 -10.22 -7.62 0.93
C ALA A 220 -10.81 -8.30 2.18
N PHE A 221 -12.12 -8.17 2.41
CA PHE A 221 -12.82 -8.91 3.46
C PHE A 221 -12.76 -10.43 3.25
N GLN A 222 -12.82 -10.91 2.00
CA GLN A 222 -12.70 -12.34 1.69
C GLN A 222 -11.28 -12.87 1.93
N ALA A 223 -10.24 -12.06 1.72
CA ALA A 223 -8.84 -12.43 1.94
C ALA A 223 -8.45 -12.42 3.44
N ALA A 224 -9.08 -11.57 4.24
CA ALA A 224 -8.79 -11.37 5.66
C ALA A 224 -8.74 -12.67 6.51
N PRO A 225 -9.72 -13.60 6.46
CA PRO A 225 -9.64 -14.83 7.24
C PRO A 225 -8.47 -15.73 6.81
N HIS A 226 -8.10 -15.73 5.53
CA HIS A 226 -6.99 -16.52 5.03
C HIS A 226 -5.62 -15.95 5.45
N LEU A 227 -5.52 -14.61 5.52
CA LEU A 227 -4.36 -13.94 6.09
C LEU A 227 -4.22 -14.27 7.59
N ALA A 228 -5.32 -14.22 8.35
CA ALA A 228 -5.31 -14.56 9.77
C ALA A 228 -4.82 -15.99 10.02
N LEU A 229 -5.37 -16.97 9.31
CA LEU A 229 -4.96 -18.38 9.40
C LEU A 229 -3.49 -18.60 9.00
N TYR A 230 -3.02 -17.94 7.94
CA TYR A 230 -1.62 -18.01 7.55
C TYR A 230 -0.71 -17.44 8.65
N SER A 231 -1.07 -16.27 9.18
CA SER A 231 -0.34 -15.60 10.25
C SER A 231 -0.24 -16.48 11.49
N GLU A 232 -1.32 -17.15 11.91
CA GLU A 232 -1.32 -18.06 13.07
C GLU A 232 -0.27 -19.18 12.96
N GLY A 233 0.00 -19.67 11.74
CA GLY A 233 1.02 -20.69 11.48
C GLY A 233 2.47 -20.20 11.63
N LEU A 234 2.70 -18.89 11.72
CA LEU A 234 4.03 -18.32 11.92
C LEU A 234 4.39 -18.23 13.41
N SER A 235 5.62 -18.61 13.74
CA SER A 235 6.24 -18.37 15.05
C SER A 235 6.92 -17.00 15.12
N GLY A 236 7.11 -16.47 16.34
CA GLY A 236 7.81 -15.20 16.56
C GLY A 236 6.90 -13.98 16.37
N ASP A 237 7.47 -12.78 16.56
CA ASP A 237 6.73 -11.53 16.42
C ASP A 237 6.34 -11.28 14.95
N LYS A 238 5.18 -10.66 14.76
CA LYS A 238 4.57 -10.44 13.44
C LYS A 238 4.33 -8.95 13.27
N VAL A 239 5.03 -8.35 12.32
CA VAL A 239 4.90 -6.96 11.93
C VAL A 239 4.20 -6.94 10.58
N PHE A 240 3.05 -6.27 10.51
CA PHE A 240 2.30 -6.12 9.27
C PHE A 240 2.60 -4.77 8.64
N MET A 241 2.73 -4.76 7.32
CA MET A 241 2.85 -3.55 6.50
C MET A 241 1.88 -3.69 5.34
N ALA A 242 1.07 -2.69 5.06
CA ALA A 242 0.18 -2.74 3.91
C ALA A 242 0.10 -1.40 3.20
N HIS A 243 0.11 -1.47 1.86
CA HIS A 243 -0.06 -0.31 1.00
C HIS A 243 -1.50 -0.15 0.54
N SER A 244 -2.00 1.08 0.50
CA SER A 244 -3.29 1.42 -0.15
C SER A 244 -4.44 0.54 0.39
N LEU A 245 -5.21 -0.10 -0.49
CA LEU A 245 -6.34 -0.96 -0.10
C LEU A 245 -5.91 -2.25 0.62
N GLY A 246 -4.63 -2.67 0.56
CA GLY A 246 -4.13 -3.80 1.34
C GLY A 246 -4.35 -3.61 2.85
N ASN A 247 -4.45 -2.34 3.29
CA ASN A 247 -4.79 -1.98 4.66
C ASN A 247 -6.17 -2.51 5.09
N MET A 248 -7.13 -2.62 4.18
CA MET A 248 -8.44 -3.21 4.45
C MET A 248 -8.33 -4.69 4.82
N VAL A 249 -7.46 -5.45 4.14
CA VAL A 249 -7.23 -6.87 4.40
C VAL A 249 -6.67 -7.06 5.81
N VAL A 250 -5.61 -6.31 6.15
CA VAL A 250 -4.96 -6.41 7.48
C VAL A 250 -5.92 -5.96 8.58
N SER A 251 -6.63 -4.84 8.38
CA SER A 251 -7.56 -4.30 9.37
C SER A 251 -8.71 -5.26 9.65
N SER A 252 -9.31 -5.85 8.62
CA SER A 252 -10.34 -6.88 8.80
C SER A 252 -9.77 -8.15 9.43
N ALA A 253 -8.56 -8.59 9.05
CA ALA A 253 -7.96 -9.78 9.66
C ALA A 253 -7.74 -9.61 11.18
N ILE A 254 -7.28 -8.44 11.62
CA ILE A 254 -7.10 -8.11 13.04
C ILE A 254 -8.46 -7.93 13.75
N ALA A 255 -9.36 -7.15 13.15
CA ALA A 255 -10.63 -6.79 13.76
C ALA A 255 -11.59 -7.98 13.86
N ASP A 256 -11.75 -8.72 12.77
CA ASP A 256 -12.83 -9.69 12.56
C ASP A 256 -12.38 -11.14 12.71
N HIS A 257 -11.09 -11.41 12.50
CA HIS A 257 -10.55 -12.77 12.46
C HIS A 257 -9.47 -13.02 13.50
N SER A 258 -9.41 -12.18 14.54
CA SER A 258 -8.52 -12.32 15.70
C SER A 258 -7.03 -12.48 15.34
N MET A 259 -6.62 -11.98 14.18
CA MET A 259 -5.21 -12.06 13.76
C MET A 259 -4.34 -11.30 14.75
N ASN A 260 -3.35 -11.99 15.32
CA ASN A 260 -2.36 -11.37 16.19
C ASN A 260 -1.31 -10.60 15.37
N ALA A 261 -1.12 -9.34 15.71
CA ALA A 261 -0.11 -8.46 15.16
C ALA A 261 0.59 -7.73 16.31
N SER A 262 1.92 -7.68 16.28
CA SER A 262 2.66 -6.85 17.26
C SER A 262 2.60 -5.38 16.85
N LYS A 263 2.79 -5.11 15.55
CA LYS A 263 2.82 -3.78 14.96
C LYS A 263 2.13 -3.81 13.59
N PHE A 264 1.51 -2.70 13.23
CA PHE A 264 0.89 -2.51 11.92
C PHE A 264 1.25 -1.14 11.34
N PHE A 265 1.94 -1.16 10.21
CA PHE A 265 2.31 0.01 9.43
C PHE A 265 1.33 0.19 8.28
N MET A 266 0.53 1.25 8.38
CA MET A 266 -0.42 1.66 7.35
C MET A 266 0.30 2.60 6.38
N LEU A 267 0.54 2.16 5.15
CA LEU A 267 1.24 2.92 4.11
C LEU A 267 0.20 3.44 3.09
N ASP A 268 -0.01 4.75 3.04
CA ASP A 268 -0.98 5.44 2.18
C ASP A 268 -2.36 4.74 2.19
N ALA A 269 -2.93 4.52 3.37
CA ALA A 269 -4.08 3.63 3.55
C ALA A 269 -5.37 4.14 2.88
N ALA A 270 -5.83 3.41 1.86
CA ALA A 270 -7.09 3.65 1.16
C ALA A 270 -8.27 3.05 1.95
N VAL A 271 -8.54 3.58 3.16
CA VAL A 271 -9.60 3.12 4.06
C VAL A 271 -10.27 4.32 4.72
N ALA A 272 -11.59 4.26 4.90
CA ALA A 272 -12.39 5.11 5.78
C ALA A 272 -11.64 5.57 7.04
N SER A 273 -11.29 6.85 7.22
CA SER A 273 -10.67 7.27 8.50
C SER A 273 -11.64 7.13 9.67
N GLU A 274 -12.94 7.33 9.45
CA GLU A 274 -14.00 7.00 10.41
C GLU A 274 -14.05 5.53 10.84
N ALA A 275 -13.41 4.62 10.09
CA ALA A 275 -13.29 3.23 10.50
C ALA A 275 -12.38 3.02 11.71
N PHE A 276 -11.45 3.93 11.94
CA PHE A 276 -10.54 3.89 13.07
C PHE A 276 -10.86 4.97 14.11
N ASP A 277 -11.33 6.13 13.66
CA ASP A 277 -11.58 7.31 14.47
C ASP A 277 -12.92 7.94 14.07
N GLU A 278 -13.99 7.64 14.80
CA GLU A 278 -15.32 8.20 14.52
C GLU A 278 -15.36 9.74 14.55
N MET A 279 -14.40 10.43 15.16
CA MET A 279 -14.33 11.90 15.13
C MET A 279 -14.03 12.44 13.73
N GLN A 280 -13.51 11.60 12.83
CA GLN A 280 -13.28 11.97 11.44
C GLN A 280 -14.56 12.06 10.61
N TRP A 281 -15.65 11.49 11.11
CA TRP A 281 -16.95 11.51 10.46
C TRP A 281 -17.50 12.94 10.38
N ASP A 282 -17.81 13.40 9.17
CA ASP A 282 -18.33 14.75 8.93
C ASP A 282 -19.78 14.69 8.40
N GLU A 283 -20.74 15.30 9.11
CA GLU A 283 -22.14 15.39 8.67
C GLU A 283 -22.49 16.73 8.03
N SER A 284 -21.50 17.59 7.78
CA SER A 284 -21.74 18.91 7.21
C SER A 284 -22.26 18.81 5.77
N THR A 285 -23.45 19.36 5.52
CA THR A 285 -24.12 19.24 4.21
C THR A 285 -23.49 20.12 3.12
N PHE A 286 -22.76 21.18 3.49
CA PHE A 286 -22.15 22.11 2.52
C PHE A 286 -20.62 22.08 2.50
N GLN A 287 -19.99 21.38 3.45
CA GLN A 287 -18.53 21.36 3.60
C GLN A 287 -17.94 19.97 3.46
N ASN A 288 -18.72 18.89 3.62
CA ASN A 288 -18.19 17.55 3.51
C ASN A 288 -17.92 17.17 2.03
N PRO A 289 -16.64 17.03 1.62
CA PRO A 289 -16.31 16.69 0.25
C PRO A 289 -16.71 15.25 -0.14
N MET A 290 -17.09 14.40 0.82
CA MET A 290 -17.58 13.04 0.57
C MET A 290 -19.06 12.99 0.17
N LEU A 291 -19.81 14.08 0.37
CA LEU A 291 -21.23 14.14 0.03
C LEU A 291 -21.44 14.25 -1.48
N HIS A 292 -22.39 13.47 -2.01
CA HIS A 292 -22.84 13.65 -3.39
C HIS A 292 -23.74 14.88 -3.50
N GLU A 293 -23.53 15.71 -4.53
CA GLU A 293 -24.21 17.01 -4.70
C GLU A 293 -25.75 16.94 -4.65
N GLU A 294 -26.36 15.92 -5.26
CA GLU A 294 -27.83 15.71 -5.23
C GLU A 294 -28.41 15.46 -3.81
N TRP A 295 -27.56 15.22 -2.81
CA TRP A 295 -27.97 14.96 -1.42
C TRP A 295 -27.68 16.13 -0.47
N VAL A 296 -27.14 17.25 -0.97
CA VAL A 296 -26.80 18.45 -0.16
C VAL A 296 -28.04 19.04 0.53
N ASP A 297 -29.17 19.08 -0.17
CA ASP A 297 -30.43 19.60 0.37
C ASP A 297 -31.27 18.53 1.12
N CYS A 298 -30.81 17.27 1.12
CA CYS A 298 -31.48 16.19 1.82
C CYS A 298 -31.04 16.12 3.29
N HIS A 299 -32.00 15.99 4.20
CA HIS A 299 -31.69 15.79 5.62
C HIS A 299 -30.86 14.53 5.85
N THR A 300 -29.87 14.61 6.74
CA THR A 300 -28.83 13.57 6.92
C THR A 300 -29.39 12.19 7.31
N ALA A 301 -30.51 12.15 8.03
CA ALA A 301 -31.21 10.90 8.39
C ALA A 301 -31.69 10.07 7.18
N GLY A 302 -31.79 10.67 6.00
CA GLY A 302 -32.13 9.96 4.75
C GLY A 302 -30.93 9.35 4.03
N TRP A 303 -29.70 9.62 4.47
CA TRP A 303 -28.49 9.13 3.82
C TRP A 303 -28.27 7.63 4.07
N SER A 304 -27.82 6.90 3.04
CA SER A 304 -27.43 5.49 3.18
C SER A 304 -26.37 5.30 4.28
N SER A 305 -25.39 6.21 4.37
CA SER A 305 -24.33 6.19 5.40
C SER A 305 -24.87 6.28 6.83
N LYS A 306 -26.04 6.89 7.04
CA LYS A 306 -26.70 7.02 8.36
C LYS A 306 -27.81 6.00 8.59
N TRP A 307 -28.04 5.08 7.64
CA TRP A 307 -29.11 4.09 7.73
C TRP A 307 -29.08 3.28 9.03
N HIS A 308 -27.88 2.90 9.48
CA HIS A 308 -27.64 2.13 10.69
C HIS A 308 -28.19 2.78 11.98
N GLU A 309 -28.22 4.12 12.07
CA GLU A 309 -28.65 4.85 13.27
C GLU A 309 -30.14 4.66 13.57
N ASN A 310 -30.93 4.33 12.53
CA ASN A 310 -32.35 4.05 12.66
C ASN A 310 -32.65 2.80 13.48
N PHE A 311 -31.68 1.91 13.68
CA PHE A 311 -31.85 0.67 14.44
C PHE A 311 -31.27 0.76 15.85
N PHE A 312 -30.15 1.47 16.00
CA PHE A 312 -29.58 1.78 17.30
C PHE A 312 -30.54 2.62 18.16
N SER A 313 -31.14 3.65 17.57
CA SER A 313 -32.10 4.53 18.25
C SER A 313 -33.42 3.85 18.64
N LEU A 314 -33.69 2.65 18.10
CA LEU A 314 -34.86 1.83 18.46
C LEU A 314 -34.55 0.78 19.53
N GLY A 315 -33.31 0.72 20.04
CA GLY A 315 -32.92 -0.23 21.09
C GLY A 315 -32.94 -1.69 20.62
N LEU A 316 -32.55 -1.93 19.36
CA LEU A 316 -32.54 -3.26 18.73
C LEU A 316 -31.11 -3.82 18.64
N PRO A 317 -30.51 -4.35 19.74
CA PRO A 317 -29.10 -4.76 19.77
C PRO A 317 -28.76 -5.97 18.87
N ASN A 318 -29.78 -6.73 18.44
CA ASN A 318 -29.64 -7.91 17.60
C ASN A 318 -29.95 -7.63 16.12
N ASP A 319 -30.12 -6.37 15.73
CA ASP A 319 -30.39 -5.96 14.36
C ASP A 319 -29.09 -5.69 13.61
N ASP A 320 -28.75 -6.57 12.66
CA ASP A 320 -27.52 -6.48 11.88
C ASP A 320 -27.44 -5.19 11.03
N ARG A 321 -28.57 -4.54 10.73
CA ARG A 321 -28.59 -3.26 10.01
C ARG A 321 -27.95 -2.13 10.80
N GLY A 322 -27.95 -2.22 12.13
CA GLY A 322 -27.23 -1.31 13.02
C GLY A 322 -25.71 -1.37 12.86
N ARG A 323 -25.17 -2.42 12.20
CA ARG A 323 -23.74 -2.61 11.92
C ARG A 323 -23.31 -2.16 10.52
N LEU A 324 -24.24 -1.71 9.68
CA LEU A 324 -23.96 -1.21 8.33
C LEU A 324 -23.40 0.21 8.37
N THR A 325 -22.26 0.38 9.02
CA THR A 325 -21.54 1.64 9.17
C THR A 325 -20.04 1.44 9.11
N TRP A 326 -19.33 2.42 8.57
CA TRP A 326 -17.87 2.48 8.68
C TRP A 326 -17.44 3.00 10.05
N LYS A 327 -18.25 3.78 10.78
CA LYS A 327 -17.89 4.33 12.10
C LYS A 327 -17.33 3.25 13.02
N ASN A 328 -16.08 3.42 13.46
CA ASN A 328 -15.34 2.53 14.34
C ASN A 328 -15.27 1.05 13.91
N ARG A 329 -15.49 0.76 12.62
CA ARG A 329 -15.48 -0.62 12.08
C ARG A 329 -14.19 -1.38 12.37
N PHE A 330 -13.06 -0.67 12.44
CA PHE A 330 -11.72 -1.18 12.73
C PHE A 330 -11.10 -0.56 13.99
N ALA A 331 -11.89 0.08 14.86
CA ALA A 331 -11.38 0.68 16.10
C ALA A 331 -10.62 -0.34 16.97
N SER A 332 -11.03 -1.62 16.97
CA SER A 332 -10.33 -2.66 17.73
C SER A 332 -8.90 -2.92 17.29
N VAL A 333 -8.52 -2.60 16.04
CA VAL A 333 -7.14 -2.73 15.54
C VAL A 333 -6.18 -1.93 16.42
N LEU A 334 -6.60 -0.71 16.77
CA LEU A 334 -5.83 0.26 17.54
C LEU A 334 -5.57 -0.20 18.99
N THR A 335 -6.40 -1.09 19.51
CA THR A 335 -6.24 -1.69 20.84
C THR A 335 -5.53 -3.05 20.83
N LYS A 336 -5.41 -3.67 19.65
CA LYS A 336 -4.86 -5.02 19.49
C LYS A 336 -3.39 -5.02 19.06
N CYS A 337 -2.90 -3.95 18.45
CA CYS A 337 -1.51 -3.80 18.05
C CYS A 337 -1.07 -2.33 18.06
N GLU A 338 0.25 -2.11 18.01
CA GLU A 338 0.79 -0.75 17.86
C GLU A 338 0.70 -0.32 16.39
N VAL A 339 0.01 0.79 16.13
CA VAL A 339 -0.29 1.25 14.77
C VAL A 339 0.50 2.51 14.43
N TYR A 340 1.06 2.51 13.22
CA TYR A 340 1.73 3.67 12.63
C TYR A 340 1.05 4.03 11.32
N ASN A 341 0.64 5.28 11.19
CA ASN A 341 0.02 5.80 9.97
C ASN A 341 1.06 6.60 9.16
N TYR A 342 1.54 6.03 8.07
CA TYR A 342 2.36 6.71 7.08
C TYR A 342 1.44 7.13 5.94
N TRP A 343 1.19 8.42 5.87
CA TRP A 343 0.29 9.04 4.90
C TRP A 343 1.06 10.07 4.08
N SER A 344 0.44 10.61 3.02
CA SER A 344 1.05 11.69 2.25
C SER A 344 0.05 12.80 1.99
N SER A 345 0.39 14.04 2.38
CA SER A 345 -0.38 15.23 1.99
C SER A 345 -0.29 15.54 0.49
N GLY A 346 0.64 14.88 -0.22
CA GLY A 346 0.85 14.98 -1.66
C GLY A 346 0.17 13.88 -2.48
N ASP A 347 -0.51 12.93 -1.84
CA ASP A 347 -1.12 11.77 -2.49
C ASP A 347 -2.26 12.17 -3.43
N GLU A 348 -2.05 12.02 -4.73
CA GLU A 348 -2.99 12.37 -5.78
C GLU A 348 -4.22 11.45 -5.83
N VAL A 349 -4.08 10.19 -5.39
CA VAL A 349 -5.15 9.18 -5.43
C VAL A 349 -6.13 9.37 -4.27
N LEU A 350 -5.58 9.73 -3.10
CA LEU A 350 -6.29 9.87 -1.83
C LEU A 350 -6.62 11.33 -1.47
N ALA A 351 -6.12 12.30 -2.23
CA ALA A 351 -6.52 13.69 -2.13
C ALA A 351 -8.04 13.85 -2.30
N LEU A 352 -8.61 14.86 -1.65
CA LEU A 352 -10.02 15.21 -1.76
C LEU A 352 -10.19 16.56 -2.46
N PHE A 353 -11.28 16.72 -3.21
CA PHE A 353 -11.78 18.05 -3.57
C PHE A 353 -12.18 18.84 -2.32
N ALA A 354 -12.09 20.17 -2.36
CA ALA A 354 -12.28 21.03 -1.20
C ALA A 354 -13.77 21.27 -0.82
N THR A 355 -14.71 21.04 -1.73
CA THR A 355 -16.14 21.29 -1.52
C THR A 355 -16.99 20.22 -2.23
N PRO A 356 -18.24 19.99 -1.78
CA PRO A 356 -19.22 19.17 -2.52
C PRO A 356 -19.44 19.69 -3.95
N ASP A 357 -19.36 21.01 -4.14
CA ASP A 357 -19.50 21.73 -5.40
C ASP A 357 -18.23 21.66 -6.24
N THR A 358 -17.99 20.53 -6.93
CA THR A 358 -17.56 20.44 -8.34
C THR A 358 -17.18 19.00 -8.75
N PRO A 359 -17.39 18.59 -10.01
CA PRO A 359 -18.35 19.11 -11.00
C PRO A 359 -19.64 18.26 -11.03
N SER A 360 -20.74 18.98 -11.19
CA SER A 360 -22.05 18.51 -11.67
C SER A 360 -21.93 17.25 -12.52
N SER A 361 -22.60 16.17 -12.13
CA SER A 361 -23.09 15.10 -13.01
C SER A 361 -22.48 15.09 -14.44
N GLY A 362 -21.19 14.76 -14.61
CA GLY A 362 -20.59 14.74 -15.96
C GLY A 362 -19.14 15.16 -16.21
N THR A 363 -18.28 15.44 -15.22
CA THR A 363 -16.85 15.70 -15.52
C THR A 363 -15.90 15.01 -14.54
N ILE A 364 -15.84 13.68 -14.59
CA ILE A 364 -14.50 13.09 -14.65
C ILE A 364 -13.96 13.57 -15.99
N THR A 365 -13.18 14.66 -16.02
CA THR A 365 -12.49 15.08 -17.23
C THR A 365 -11.39 14.06 -17.49
N ILE A 366 -11.76 12.92 -18.08
CA ILE A 366 -10.82 11.96 -18.62
C ILE A 366 -10.35 12.60 -19.92
N ASP A 367 -9.09 12.99 -19.97
CA ASP A 367 -8.48 13.21 -21.27
C ASP A 367 -8.45 11.87 -21.99
N ALA A 368 -9.39 11.64 -22.90
CA ALA A 368 -9.53 10.40 -23.64
C ALA A 368 -8.29 10.05 -24.50
N SER A 369 -7.40 11.02 -24.73
CA SER A 369 -6.15 10.81 -25.46
C SER A 369 -4.97 10.39 -24.58
N THR A 370 -5.05 10.59 -23.26
CA THR A 370 -3.94 10.30 -22.32
C THR A 370 -4.34 9.45 -21.10
N GLY A 371 -5.63 9.27 -20.83
CA GLY A 371 -6.13 8.66 -19.59
C GLY A 371 -5.91 9.52 -18.33
N ALA A 372 -5.40 10.74 -18.48
CA ALA A 372 -5.14 11.66 -17.38
C ALA A 372 -6.45 12.04 -16.65
N GLY A 373 -6.42 12.03 -15.31
CA GLY A 373 -7.55 12.40 -14.44
C GLY A 373 -8.31 11.23 -13.79
N LEU A 374 -8.04 9.97 -14.18
CA LEU A 374 -8.68 8.78 -13.59
C LEU A 374 -8.10 8.38 -12.23
N GLY A 375 -6.79 8.54 -12.04
CA GLY A 375 -6.12 8.27 -10.76
C GLY A 375 -6.39 9.34 -9.70
N ASN A 376 -6.62 10.58 -10.11
CA ASN A 376 -6.73 11.71 -9.20
C ASN A 376 -8.03 11.65 -8.41
N HIS A 377 -7.97 11.82 -7.09
CA HIS A 377 -9.13 11.75 -6.22
C HIS A 377 -9.92 10.45 -6.44
N ALA A 378 -9.29 9.39 -6.95
CA ALA A 378 -9.98 8.19 -7.41
C ALA A 378 -10.72 7.50 -6.28
N TRP A 379 -10.16 7.55 -5.07
CA TRP A 379 -10.81 7.02 -3.88
C TRP A 379 -12.11 7.78 -3.57
N GLN A 380 -12.04 9.12 -3.51
CA GLN A 380 -13.21 9.98 -3.25
C GLN A 380 -14.29 9.79 -4.30
N LYS A 381 -13.93 9.75 -5.59
CA LYS A 381 -14.87 9.53 -6.70
C LYS A 381 -15.64 8.22 -6.49
N GLN A 382 -14.95 7.14 -6.17
CA GLN A 382 -15.60 5.83 -5.97
C GLN A 382 -16.55 5.82 -4.76
N GLU A 383 -16.24 6.55 -3.69
CA GLU A 383 -17.17 6.71 -2.56
C GLU A 383 -18.37 7.59 -2.90
N ARG A 384 -18.17 8.73 -3.58
CA ARG A 384 -19.25 9.66 -3.99
C ARG A 384 -20.22 9.06 -5.01
N PHE A 385 -19.79 8.07 -5.80
CA PHE A 385 -20.63 7.45 -6.83
C PHE A 385 -21.21 6.08 -6.43
N LYS A 386 -21.02 5.61 -5.19
CA LYS A 386 -21.72 4.42 -4.69
C LYS A 386 -23.22 4.57 -4.92
N GLY A 387 -23.83 3.52 -5.43
CA GLY A 387 -25.26 3.47 -5.74
C GLY A 387 -25.72 4.19 -7.00
N ARG A 388 -24.81 4.78 -7.78
CA ARG A 388 -25.16 5.55 -8.98
C ARG A 388 -25.02 4.80 -10.31
N PHE A 389 -24.60 3.53 -10.30
CA PHE A 389 -24.44 2.75 -11.53
C PHE A 389 -25.74 2.71 -12.35
N GLY A 390 -25.64 3.03 -13.64
CA GLY A 390 -26.77 3.05 -14.56
C GLY A 390 -27.77 4.20 -14.36
N ILE A 391 -27.51 5.16 -13.46
CA ILE A 391 -28.33 6.39 -13.29
C ILE A 391 -27.80 7.52 -14.17
N ASP A 392 -26.48 7.62 -14.35
CA ASP A 392 -25.85 8.57 -15.25
C ASP A 392 -24.84 7.86 -16.18
N LEU A 393 -24.59 8.44 -17.36
CA LEU A 393 -23.73 7.85 -18.42
C LEU A 393 -22.28 7.58 -17.94
N TRP A 394 -21.84 8.12 -16.80
CA TRP A 394 -20.47 8.08 -16.30
C TRP A 394 -20.29 7.25 -15.01
N ALA A 395 -21.35 7.07 -14.23
CA ALA A 395 -21.42 6.23 -13.03
C ALA A 395 -21.36 4.73 -13.34
N GLY A 396 -21.45 4.38 -14.63
CA GLY A 396 -21.07 3.04 -15.12
C GLY A 396 -19.63 2.66 -14.77
N ASN A 397 -18.73 3.63 -14.60
CA ASN A 397 -17.32 3.36 -14.40
C ASN A 397 -16.87 3.35 -12.94
N ALA A 398 -17.48 4.15 -12.05
CA ALA A 398 -17.03 4.38 -10.66
C ALA A 398 -18.05 4.02 -9.58
N GLY A 399 -19.30 3.77 -9.98
CA GLY A 399 -20.41 3.55 -9.07
C GLY A 399 -20.79 2.08 -8.93
N THR A 400 -21.72 1.83 -8.03
CA THR A 400 -22.35 0.51 -7.82
C THR A 400 -23.85 0.63 -8.06
N SER A 401 -24.54 -0.48 -8.31
CA SER A 401 -26.02 -0.49 -8.40
C SER A 401 -26.71 -0.64 -7.04
N TRP A 402 -25.94 -0.65 -5.95
CA TRP A 402 -26.40 -0.91 -4.60
C TRP A 402 -26.92 0.39 -3.97
N MET A 403 -27.19 0.43 -2.66
CA MET A 403 -27.70 1.59 -1.90
C MET A 403 -27.05 2.95 -2.24
N GLY A 404 -26.14 3.48 -1.41
CA GLY A 404 -25.35 4.68 -1.69
C GLY A 404 -26.14 5.97 -1.89
N TRP A 405 -25.74 6.71 -2.92
CA TRP A 405 -26.27 8.03 -3.28
C TRP A 405 -27.25 7.98 -4.46
N GLY A 406 -27.66 6.80 -4.91
CA GLY A 406 -28.73 6.66 -5.90
C GLY A 406 -30.09 6.76 -5.20
N PHE A 407 -30.99 7.61 -5.69
CA PHE A 407 -32.37 7.64 -5.19
C PHE A 407 -33.13 6.37 -5.60
N ALA A 408 -33.95 5.83 -4.70
CA ALA A 408 -34.99 4.88 -5.06
C ALA A 408 -36.09 5.59 -5.86
N ASP A 409 -36.61 4.92 -6.89
CA ASP A 409 -37.70 5.42 -7.71
C ASP A 409 -38.67 4.27 -8.06
N PRO A 410 -39.87 4.23 -7.44
CA PRO A 410 -40.32 5.12 -6.37
C PRO A 410 -39.53 4.91 -5.05
N PRO A 411 -39.48 5.90 -4.14
CA PRO A 411 -38.97 5.69 -2.78
C PRO A 411 -39.73 4.59 -2.05
N LEU A 412 -39.08 3.89 -1.11
CA LEU A 412 -39.75 2.87 -0.30
C LEU A 412 -40.27 3.48 1.00
N ARG A 413 -41.42 3.02 1.48
CA ARG A 413 -41.91 3.29 2.83
C ARG A 413 -41.76 2.06 3.71
N ARG A 414 -41.36 2.30 4.96
CA ARG A 414 -41.26 1.31 6.01
C ARG A 414 -42.63 1.11 6.65
N VAL A 415 -43.13 -0.12 6.64
CA VAL A 415 -44.42 -0.52 7.24
C VAL A 415 -44.17 -1.54 8.33
N ILE A 416 -44.83 -1.40 9.48
CA ILE A 416 -44.75 -2.40 10.54
C ILE A 416 -45.46 -3.67 10.07
N SER A 417 -44.73 -4.78 9.98
CA SER A 417 -45.24 -6.07 9.53
C SER A 417 -45.58 -7.00 10.69
N GLY A 418 -45.13 -6.68 11.91
CA GLY A 418 -45.46 -7.44 13.10
C GLY A 418 -44.61 -7.07 14.30
N ILE A 419 -44.68 -7.93 15.33
CA ILE A 419 -43.85 -7.88 16.52
C ILE A 419 -43.11 -9.22 16.59
N GLY A 420 -41.79 -9.18 16.72
CA GLY A 420 -40.95 -10.36 16.84
C GLY A 420 -41.03 -11.00 18.22
N GLN A 421 -40.29 -12.10 18.41
CA GLN A 421 -40.42 -12.95 19.60
C GLN A 421 -39.95 -12.26 20.89
N HIS A 422 -39.19 -11.17 20.78
CA HIS A 422 -38.68 -10.38 21.90
C HIS A 422 -39.33 -8.99 22.01
N GLY A 423 -40.45 -8.75 21.32
CA GLY A 423 -41.18 -7.49 21.37
C GLY A 423 -40.68 -6.41 20.40
N GLU A 424 -39.72 -6.74 19.53
CA GLU A 424 -39.17 -5.86 18.50
C GLU A 424 -40.17 -5.65 17.34
N TYR A 425 -40.20 -4.46 16.75
CA TYR A 425 -40.98 -4.25 15.53
C TYR A 425 -40.33 -4.94 14.33
N LEU A 426 -41.11 -5.74 13.62
CA LEU A 426 -40.75 -6.25 12.31
C LEU A 426 -41.22 -5.24 11.25
N PHE A 427 -40.40 -5.04 10.22
CA PHE A 427 -40.69 -4.08 9.15
C PHE A 427 -40.74 -4.77 7.79
N THR A 428 -41.71 -4.39 6.97
CA THR A 428 -41.71 -4.58 5.52
C THR A 428 -41.45 -3.26 4.83
N TYR A 429 -40.93 -3.33 3.61
CA TYR A 429 -40.65 -2.16 2.78
C TYR A 429 -41.43 -2.33 1.48
N GLU A 430 -42.23 -1.33 1.15
CA GLU A 430 -43.06 -1.31 -0.05
C GLU A 430 -42.92 0.03 -0.76
N ASP A 431 -43.20 0.06 -2.05
CA ASP A 431 -43.22 1.30 -2.83
C ASP A 431 -44.10 2.34 -2.14
N ASN A 432 -43.63 3.58 -2.06
CA ASN A 432 -44.45 4.68 -1.61
C ASN A 432 -45.31 5.16 -2.80
N PRO A 433 -46.61 4.80 -2.89
CA PRO A 433 -47.42 5.11 -4.06
C PRO A 433 -47.79 6.60 -4.16
N ALA A 434 -47.45 7.39 -3.14
CA ALA A 434 -47.81 8.81 -3.04
C ALA A 434 -46.80 9.75 -3.72
N THR A 435 -45.68 9.25 -4.23
CA THR A 435 -44.59 10.08 -4.76
C THR A 435 -43.63 9.29 -5.67
N ASN A 436 -43.16 9.91 -6.74
CA ASN A 436 -41.97 9.46 -7.50
C ASN A 436 -40.72 10.26 -7.09
N LYS A 437 -39.53 9.94 -7.65
CA LYS A 437 -38.29 10.69 -7.37
C LYS A 437 -38.46 12.20 -7.55
N THR A 438 -39.05 12.64 -8.66
CA THR A 438 -39.21 14.07 -8.98
C THR A 438 -40.08 14.76 -7.95
N GLU A 439 -41.25 14.19 -7.65
CA GLU A 439 -42.18 14.74 -6.65
C GLU A 439 -41.58 14.75 -5.25
N MET A 440 -40.75 13.76 -4.89
CA MET A 440 -40.05 13.71 -3.61
C MET A 440 -39.00 14.82 -3.52
N LEU A 441 -38.20 15.02 -4.57
CA LEU A 441 -37.21 16.09 -4.62
C LEU A 441 -37.87 17.46 -4.58
N ASP A 442 -38.94 17.69 -5.35
CA ASP A 442 -39.73 18.92 -5.32
C ASP A 442 -40.33 19.16 -3.92
N TYR A 443 -40.81 18.09 -3.27
CA TYR A 443 -41.34 18.17 -1.91
C TYR A 443 -40.25 18.52 -0.88
N LEU A 444 -39.05 17.93 -0.98
CA LEU A 444 -37.90 18.22 -0.12
C LEU A 444 -37.41 19.66 -0.31
N LEU A 445 -37.31 20.15 -1.56
CA LEU A 445 -36.98 21.53 -1.88
C LEU A 445 -37.99 22.53 -1.31
N GLY A 446 -39.29 22.17 -1.35
CA GLY A 446 -40.37 22.98 -0.78
C GLY A 446 -40.52 22.88 0.74
N ASN A 447 -39.93 21.85 1.38
CA ASN A 447 -40.11 21.54 2.79
C ASN A 447 -38.77 21.07 3.43
N PRO A 448 -37.78 21.96 3.60
CA PRO A 448 -36.43 21.60 4.05
C PRO A 448 -36.37 21.11 5.51
N ILE A 449 -37.48 21.22 6.26
CA ILE A 449 -37.59 20.76 7.65
C ILE A 449 -38.72 19.73 7.72
N LEU A 450 -38.50 18.55 7.14
CA LEU A 450 -39.39 17.42 7.42
C LEU A 450 -39.12 16.86 8.82
N PRO A 451 -40.17 16.37 9.52
CA PRO A 451 -39.98 15.69 10.79
C PRO A 451 -39.00 14.53 10.64
N LEU A 452 -38.15 14.30 11.64
CA LEU A 452 -37.21 13.18 11.67
C LEU A 452 -37.89 11.83 11.38
N ASP A 453 -39.15 11.67 11.82
CA ASP A 453 -39.95 10.47 11.58
C ASP A 453 -40.22 10.20 10.10
N PHE A 454 -40.27 11.23 9.26
CA PHE A 454 -40.41 11.06 7.81
C PHE A 454 -39.22 10.29 7.22
N PHE A 455 -38.00 10.75 7.50
CA PHE A 455 -36.78 10.11 7.00
C PHE A 455 -36.51 8.75 7.66
N LYS A 456 -37.00 8.54 8.88
CA LYS A 456 -36.98 7.22 9.53
C LYS A 456 -37.96 6.23 8.91
N CYS A 457 -39.06 6.72 8.34
CA CYS A 457 -40.12 5.88 7.77
C CYS A 457 -40.06 5.75 6.25
N ASN A 458 -39.22 6.53 5.56
CA ASN A 458 -39.03 6.43 4.11
C ASN A 458 -37.57 6.18 3.80
N VAL A 459 -37.31 5.24 2.91
CA VAL A 459 -35.99 4.94 2.36
C VAL A 459 -35.88 5.65 1.03
N LEU A 460 -35.04 6.68 1.00
CA LEU A 460 -34.87 7.54 -0.17
C LEU A 460 -33.79 7.03 -1.12
N PHE A 461 -32.83 6.26 -0.63
CA PHE A 461 -31.75 5.67 -1.42
C PHE A 461 -32.16 4.31 -2.01
N ARG A 462 -31.41 3.79 -2.99
CA ARG A 462 -31.67 2.50 -3.65
C ARG A 462 -31.81 1.33 -2.68
N GLY A 463 -32.80 0.48 -2.93
CA GLY A 463 -33.16 -0.66 -2.08
C GLY A 463 -32.31 -1.93 -2.27
N ASP A 464 -31.22 -1.88 -3.03
CA ASP A 464 -30.45 -3.06 -3.39
C ASP A 464 -29.15 -3.22 -2.59
N PRO A 465 -28.83 -4.44 -2.10
CA PRO A 465 -29.63 -5.67 -2.22
C PRO A 465 -30.72 -5.72 -1.13
N ALA A 466 -31.78 -6.50 -1.37
CA ALA A 466 -32.92 -6.61 -0.45
C ALA A 466 -32.52 -7.07 0.97
N GLU A 467 -31.40 -7.79 1.09
CA GLU A 467 -30.79 -8.22 2.35
C GLU A 467 -30.43 -7.04 3.27
N ALA A 468 -30.12 -5.85 2.73
CA ALA A 468 -29.84 -4.66 3.53
C ALA A 468 -31.05 -4.17 4.37
N PHE A 469 -32.23 -4.71 4.09
CA PHE A 469 -33.49 -4.41 4.78
C PHE A 469 -33.93 -5.53 5.71
N GLN A 470 -33.14 -6.59 5.86
CA GLN A 470 -33.41 -7.70 6.79
C GLN A 470 -32.70 -7.49 8.13
N PRO A 471 -33.32 -7.85 9.28
CA PRO A 471 -32.72 -7.68 10.59
C PRO A 471 -31.57 -8.66 10.87
N VAL A 472 -31.46 -9.74 10.08
CA VAL A 472 -30.37 -10.73 10.15
C VAL A 472 -29.70 -10.77 8.79
N ILE A 473 -28.41 -10.42 8.75
CA ILE A 473 -27.64 -10.30 7.51
C ILE A 473 -26.38 -11.15 7.67
N PRO A 474 -26.12 -12.13 6.79
CA PRO A 474 -24.87 -12.90 6.84
C PRO A 474 -23.65 -11.98 6.77
N GLN A 475 -22.58 -12.28 7.52
CA GLN A 475 -21.39 -11.41 7.61
C GLN A 475 -20.78 -11.06 6.24
N ALA A 476 -20.70 -12.04 5.32
CA ALA A 476 -20.21 -11.80 3.97
C ALA A 476 -21.09 -10.78 3.21
N THR A 477 -22.41 -10.86 3.39
CA THR A 477 -23.36 -9.89 2.83
C THR A 477 -23.24 -8.53 3.50
N GLN A 478 -23.06 -8.45 4.82
CA GLN A 478 -22.80 -7.18 5.51
C GLN A 478 -21.54 -6.49 4.95
N ASN A 479 -20.46 -7.26 4.77
CA ASN A 479 -19.21 -6.75 4.21
C ASN A 479 -19.39 -6.27 2.76
N ALA A 480 -20.15 -6.98 1.94
CA ALA A 480 -20.47 -6.55 0.57
C ALA A 480 -21.34 -5.27 0.57
N ILE A 481 -22.31 -5.15 1.48
CA ILE A 481 -23.15 -3.96 1.63
C ILE A 481 -22.31 -2.76 2.07
N LEU A 482 -21.42 -2.92 3.05
CA LEU A 482 -20.47 -1.87 3.46
C LEU A 482 -19.60 -1.41 2.28
N ALA A 483 -19.04 -2.37 1.56
CA ALA A 483 -18.15 -2.13 0.43
C ALA A 483 -18.86 -1.37 -0.71
N LYS A 484 -20.07 -1.78 -1.09
CA LYS A 484 -20.75 -1.31 -2.31
C LYS A 484 -21.85 -0.28 -2.06
N GLY A 485 -22.51 -0.31 -0.92
CA GLY A 485 -23.75 0.41 -0.64
C GLY A 485 -23.65 1.47 0.47
N ILE A 486 -22.63 1.44 1.31
CA ILE A 486 -22.43 2.42 2.39
C ILE A 486 -21.26 3.35 2.05
N PRO A 487 -21.53 4.61 1.64
CA PRO A 487 -20.50 5.62 1.41
C PRO A 487 -19.80 6.04 2.69
N ALA A 488 -18.49 6.26 2.61
CA ALA A 488 -17.73 6.92 3.66
C ALA A 488 -18.14 8.40 3.81
N MET A 489 -18.14 8.92 5.03
CA MET A 489 -18.38 10.34 5.33
C MET A 489 -17.13 11.09 5.79
N SER A 490 -15.97 10.44 5.69
CA SER A 490 -14.65 10.95 6.01
C SER A 490 -13.68 10.63 4.88
N GLY A 491 -12.55 11.33 4.84
CA GLY A 491 -11.49 10.99 3.88
C GLY A 491 -10.73 9.72 4.27
N PRO A 492 -9.83 9.26 3.39
CA PRO A 492 -9.05 8.06 3.65
C PRO A 492 -7.94 8.32 4.67
N VAL A 493 -7.56 7.30 5.44
CA VAL A 493 -6.44 7.37 6.41
C VAL A 493 -5.12 7.81 5.74
N GLY A 494 -4.88 7.41 4.50
CA GLY A 494 -3.66 7.75 3.75
C GLY A 494 -3.53 9.20 3.30
N SER A 495 -4.50 10.08 3.58
CA SER A 495 -4.40 11.52 3.28
C SER A 495 -4.57 12.43 4.50
N ARG A 496 -4.53 11.87 5.71
CA ARG A 496 -4.70 12.64 6.95
C ARG A 496 -4.16 11.93 8.17
N GLU A 497 -4.07 12.67 9.27
CA GLU A 497 -3.89 12.10 10.58
C GLU A 497 -5.18 11.44 11.08
N ILE A 498 -5.03 10.34 11.81
CA ILE A 498 -6.09 9.78 12.65
C ILE A 498 -5.71 9.90 14.12
N ARG A 499 -6.70 10.19 14.98
CA ARG A 499 -6.52 10.30 16.42
C ARG A 499 -7.28 9.19 17.10
N VAL A 500 -6.78 8.69 18.20
CA VAL A 500 -7.55 7.74 19.02
C VAL A 500 -7.36 8.16 20.46
N PHE A 501 -8.47 8.45 21.14
CA PHE A 501 -8.43 8.62 22.58
C PHE A 501 -7.79 7.39 23.22
N ASP A 502 -6.85 7.60 24.13
CA ASP A 502 -6.07 6.59 24.87
C ASP A 502 -4.97 5.81 24.11
N ASN A 503 -4.74 6.01 22.80
CA ASN A 503 -3.63 5.35 22.07
C ASN A 503 -2.83 6.33 21.17
N ASP A 504 -1.50 6.33 21.34
CA ASP A 504 -0.55 7.12 20.53
C ASP A 504 -0.37 6.50 19.13
N VAL A 505 -1.37 6.60 18.25
CA VAL A 505 -1.15 6.33 16.81
C VAL A 505 -0.11 7.34 16.31
N GLN A 506 1.00 6.83 15.82
CA GLN A 506 2.07 7.68 15.31
C GLN A 506 1.81 7.99 13.84
N ASN A 507 1.45 9.24 13.57
CA ASN A 507 1.21 9.75 12.22
C ASN A 507 2.51 10.31 11.63
N VAL A 508 2.80 9.96 10.38
CA VAL A 508 3.99 10.39 9.62
C VAL A 508 3.53 10.84 8.24
N ASP A 509 3.61 12.14 7.94
CA ASP A 509 3.40 12.65 6.58
C ASP A 509 4.68 12.49 5.75
N MET A 510 4.71 11.50 4.87
CA MET A 510 5.84 11.19 3.98
C MET A 510 6.12 12.29 2.95
N ASN A 511 5.18 13.21 2.73
CA ASN A 511 5.39 14.35 1.87
C ASN A 511 6.25 15.45 2.52
N GLU A 512 6.54 15.38 3.82
CA GLU A 512 7.45 16.35 4.45
C GLU A 512 8.89 16.23 3.93
N LEU A 513 9.63 17.35 3.91
CA LEU A 513 11.00 17.39 3.38
C LEU A 513 11.96 16.45 4.13
N GLN A 514 11.69 16.15 5.41
CA GLN A 514 12.56 15.29 6.21
C GLN A 514 12.64 13.85 5.70
N TRP A 515 11.58 13.37 5.05
CA TRP A 515 11.48 12.01 4.48
C TRP A 515 11.98 11.90 3.05
N ARG A 516 12.34 13.03 2.44
CA ARG A 516 12.73 13.16 1.03
C ARG A 516 14.19 13.58 0.91
N SER A 517 15.04 12.65 0.51
CA SER A 517 16.50 12.87 0.41
C SER A 517 16.90 13.21 -1.02
N GLY A 518 17.02 14.50 -1.37
CA GLY A 518 17.38 14.90 -2.75
C GLY A 518 16.29 14.59 -3.77
N TRP A 519 15.03 14.78 -3.39
CA TRP A 519 13.83 14.34 -4.09
C TRP A 519 13.88 14.56 -5.62
N PRO A 520 13.71 13.50 -6.45
CA PRO A 520 13.96 13.58 -7.89
C PRO A 520 12.70 13.94 -8.69
N ARG A 521 11.54 14.03 -8.03
CA ARG A 521 10.26 14.19 -8.71
C ARG A 521 10.02 15.63 -9.11
N ASP A 522 9.64 15.82 -10.37
CA ASP A 522 9.15 17.06 -10.94
C ASP A 522 7.98 16.73 -11.89
N HIS A 523 6.82 16.39 -11.29
CA HIS A 523 5.62 16.04 -12.04
C HIS A 523 4.93 17.30 -12.54
N LYS A 524 4.48 17.31 -13.80
CA LYS A 524 3.80 18.47 -14.41
C LYS A 524 2.62 18.98 -13.58
N ASP A 525 1.82 18.07 -13.04
CA ASP A 525 0.56 18.41 -12.34
C ASP A 525 0.70 18.43 -10.81
N TYR A 526 1.71 17.77 -10.24
CA TYR A 526 1.86 17.59 -8.78
C TYR A 526 3.18 18.15 -8.23
N GLY A 527 4.01 18.72 -9.11
CA GLY A 527 5.34 19.23 -8.79
C GLY A 527 6.19 18.17 -8.08
N THR A 528 6.69 18.55 -6.91
CA THR A 528 7.61 17.76 -6.10
C THR A 528 6.92 16.93 -5.00
N SER A 529 5.60 16.78 -5.06
CA SER A 529 4.81 16.06 -4.05
C SER A 529 5.16 14.57 -4.00
N TRP A 530 5.04 13.94 -2.82
CA TRP A 530 5.10 12.49 -2.67
C TRP A 530 3.77 11.86 -3.11
N LEU A 531 3.79 11.07 -4.17
CA LEU A 531 2.60 10.46 -4.78
C LEU A 531 2.30 9.06 -4.23
N HIS A 532 1.08 8.56 -4.50
CA HIS A 532 0.50 7.37 -3.85
C HIS A 532 1.40 6.11 -3.85
N SER A 533 2.19 5.90 -4.90
CA SER A 533 3.06 4.71 -5.03
C SER A 533 4.55 5.02 -4.91
N ASP A 534 4.93 6.24 -4.50
CA ASP A 534 6.34 6.67 -4.47
C ASP A 534 7.19 5.91 -3.45
N ILE A 535 6.56 5.31 -2.44
CA ILE A 535 7.24 4.37 -1.55
C ILE A 535 7.86 3.19 -2.30
N ARG A 536 7.34 2.83 -3.49
CA ARG A 536 7.90 1.85 -4.43
C ARG A 536 8.54 2.54 -5.64
N ASP A 537 7.90 3.53 -6.24
CA ASP A 537 8.28 4.04 -7.56
C ASP A 537 9.50 4.95 -7.54
N ILE A 538 9.72 5.65 -6.43
CA ILE A 538 10.93 6.45 -6.23
C ILE A 538 12.02 5.54 -5.68
N ALA A 539 13.22 5.63 -6.26
CA ALA A 539 14.36 4.81 -5.87
C ALA A 539 14.75 5.03 -4.40
N TYR A 540 15.22 3.96 -3.75
CA TYR A 540 15.59 3.92 -2.33
C TYR A 540 16.46 5.11 -1.88
N LEU A 541 17.44 5.52 -2.71
CA LEU A 541 18.32 6.67 -2.47
C LEU A 541 17.56 7.93 -1.99
N TYR A 542 16.35 8.14 -2.50
CA TYR A 542 15.57 9.34 -2.26
C TYR A 542 14.55 9.22 -1.12
N ASN A 543 14.23 7.99 -0.69
CA ASN A 543 13.22 7.72 0.34
C ASN A 543 13.68 6.76 1.46
N TYR A 544 14.97 6.43 1.54
CA TYR A 544 15.54 5.48 2.51
C TYR A 544 15.16 5.78 3.96
N LYS A 545 15.01 7.07 4.32
CA LYS A 545 14.65 7.50 5.68
C LYS A 545 13.31 6.95 6.14
N VAL A 546 12.36 6.73 5.22
CA VAL A 546 11.10 6.06 5.55
C VAL A 546 11.37 4.62 5.96
N PHE A 547 12.17 3.90 5.18
CA PHE A 547 12.51 2.50 5.47
C PHE A 547 13.36 2.33 6.74
N ASP A 548 14.31 3.23 7.00
CA ASP A 548 15.08 3.25 8.26
C ASP A 548 14.15 3.41 9.47
N ASP A 549 13.16 4.30 9.35
CA ASP A 549 12.18 4.52 10.41
C ASP A 549 11.23 3.32 10.58
N LEU A 550 10.81 2.67 9.49
CA LEU A 550 10.04 1.41 9.54
C LEU A 550 10.83 0.28 10.22
N VAL A 551 12.12 0.12 9.88
CA VAL A 551 13.01 -0.88 10.48
C VAL A 551 13.20 -0.64 11.98
N ARG A 552 13.49 0.61 12.36
CA ARG A 552 13.68 1.02 13.75
C ARG A 552 12.41 0.85 14.58
N LYS A 553 11.27 1.39 14.13
CA LYS A 553 9.98 1.27 14.83
C LYS A 553 9.47 -0.17 14.86
N GLY A 554 9.77 -0.95 13.83
CA GLY A 554 9.45 -2.37 13.74
C GLY A 554 10.35 -3.26 14.62
N ASN A 555 11.47 -2.73 15.12
CA ASN A 555 12.55 -3.50 15.75
C ASN A 555 13.01 -4.66 14.84
N LEU A 556 13.28 -4.36 13.57
CA LEU A 556 13.54 -5.38 12.54
C LEU A 556 15.02 -5.75 12.36
N GLU A 557 15.94 -5.02 12.98
CA GLU A 557 17.40 -5.21 12.92
C GLU A 557 17.89 -6.54 13.53
#